data_AF-A0A429FDI8-F1
#
_entry.id   AF-A0A429FDI8-F1
#
_cell.length_a   1.000
_cell.length_b   1.000
_cell.length_c   1.000
_cell.angle_alpha   90.00
_cell.angle_beta   90.00
_cell.angle_gamma   90.00
#
_symmetry.space_group_name_H-M   'P 1'
#
loop_
_entity.id
_entity.type
_entity.pdbx_description
1 polymer ?
#
loop_
_entity_poly.entity_id
_entity_poly.type
_entity_poly.pdbx_seq_one_letter_code
_entity_poly.pdbx_strand_id
1 'polypeptide(L)'
;MVNAGTYSLWRDLAMSKDLPKEALKTVIEALCTPATTPDGFDVKADRWREEALKDALPALLARTSAKRLRGRLLVHADERKLAALAADGTVTTADVPTILRHRRAWAGLVSALARHSDQVEAAIALLPRLPQHEVEQVVRDWDPDRYTRTKDTEPAPPVPQKLFDAVLEACLTPLAAYLLHPEPEEGWEEVSPFSRDWSMELGGRAGWAMLARCPERWAQLTAHPMFGAAAQHLLLDQAETQALEDARLRAADPDGEELPADPAPALSEDLLLACLPALCLPELADLPNPQVTARRSLHHLANRVRSNPRLAVLAADQLHAAAGALVTRGQLLTWSDKQENDYEFDGRVLRLADDLALLSANPDHLAGACAQLARLDPPAVVSPKPSRTLIRVLDSVDPDHDRPARLLERHSEHRRVQALTVLTANPHTPRTAVADVLNGLHPAELAWIAEKAGGPDWFLAAAAAVPVPEDEDDGVVRLVDDEELGKHPDPAAVLQSWLDSPATSEILSRSEVYRAVVKSRYRTLEHLRQIPADEILARHEPDVALHILLEHCGRSTKRWEALAAAMTFDYTDEKITFGQLLDSLDPALAEAQTP
;
A
#
# COMPACT_ATOMS: atom_id res chain seq x y z
N MET A 1 44.44 40.67 1.77
CA MET A 1 43.86 40.14 3.03
C MET A 1 42.84 41.15 3.54
N VAL A 2 41.66 40.70 3.92
CA VAL A 2 40.57 41.56 4.47
C VAL A 2 40.41 41.21 5.94
N ASN A 3 40.33 42.23 6.81
CA ASN A 3 40.12 42.02 8.24
C ASN A 3 38.65 41.65 8.49
N ALA A 4 38.41 40.57 9.23
CA ALA A 4 37.07 40.07 9.58
C ALA A 4 36.13 41.14 10.17
N GLY A 5 36.67 42.04 10.99
CA GLY A 5 35.90 43.13 11.62
C GLY A 5 35.39 44.19 10.64
N THR A 6 35.80 44.13 9.36
CA THR A 6 35.42 45.13 8.35
C THR A 6 34.27 44.69 7.45
N TYR A 7 33.78 43.44 7.52
CA TYR A 7 32.75 42.95 6.60
C TYR A 7 31.41 43.68 6.73
N SER A 8 31.03 44.14 7.92
CA SER A 8 29.83 44.99 8.10
C SER A 8 29.96 46.32 7.35
N LEU A 9 31.13 46.96 7.41
CA LEU A 9 31.43 48.18 6.66
C LEU A 9 31.35 47.93 5.14
N TRP A 10 31.94 46.83 4.66
CA TRP A 10 31.89 46.48 3.23
C TRP A 10 30.45 46.19 2.76
N ARG A 11 29.61 45.57 3.60
CA ARG A 11 28.17 45.37 3.33
C ARG A 11 27.45 46.72 3.21
N ASP A 12 27.65 47.61 4.17
CA ASP A 12 26.96 48.91 4.18
C ASP A 12 27.40 49.78 2.98
N LEU A 13 28.69 49.72 2.61
CA LEU A 13 29.20 50.34 1.39
C LEU A 13 28.58 49.75 0.12
N ALA A 14 28.40 48.42 0.06
CA ALA A 14 27.78 47.75 -1.07
C ALA A 14 26.29 48.14 -1.24
N MET A 15 25.57 48.35 -0.14
CA MET A 15 24.18 48.79 -0.13
C MET A 15 23.99 50.29 -0.38
N SER A 16 25.03 51.11 -0.14
CA SER A 16 24.95 52.56 -0.33
C SER A 16 24.76 52.95 -1.80
N LYS A 17 23.72 53.75 -2.07
CA LYS A 17 23.42 54.28 -3.42
C LYS A 17 24.50 55.23 -3.94
N ASP A 18 25.28 55.83 -3.04
CA ASP A 18 26.30 56.84 -3.37
C ASP A 18 27.67 56.24 -3.72
N LEU A 19 27.82 54.91 -3.67
CA LEU A 19 29.09 54.26 -3.99
C LEU A 19 29.45 54.47 -5.48
N PRO A 20 30.65 55.00 -5.82
CA PRO A 20 31.09 55.17 -7.21
C PRO A 20 31.21 53.84 -7.95
N LYS A 21 30.96 53.84 -9.28
CA LYS A 21 31.06 52.63 -10.11
C LYS A 21 32.48 52.05 -10.13
N GLU A 22 33.48 52.91 -10.02
CA GLU A 22 34.91 52.58 -10.00
C GLU A 22 35.28 51.80 -8.74
N ALA A 23 34.60 52.08 -7.60
CA ALA A 23 34.85 51.41 -6.33
C ALA A 23 34.15 50.05 -6.21
N LEU A 24 33.14 49.78 -7.05
CA LEU A 24 32.33 48.56 -6.99
C LEU A 24 33.16 47.28 -7.16
N LYS A 25 34.18 47.29 -8.02
CA LYS A 25 35.10 46.15 -8.21
C LYS A 25 35.83 45.80 -6.91
N THR A 26 36.34 46.81 -6.22
CA THR A 26 37.10 46.65 -4.96
C THR A 26 36.21 46.14 -3.84
N VAL A 27 34.96 46.65 -3.75
CA VAL A 27 33.98 46.19 -2.75
C VAL A 27 33.59 44.72 -3.00
N ILE A 28 33.35 44.33 -4.26
CA ILE A 28 33.07 42.93 -4.62
C ILE A 28 34.28 42.04 -4.31
N GLU A 29 35.50 42.48 -4.65
CA GLU A 29 36.73 41.74 -4.34
C GLU A 29 36.91 41.55 -2.84
N ALA A 30 36.64 42.57 -2.02
CA ALA A 30 36.73 42.49 -0.57
C ALA A 30 35.71 41.49 0.02
N LEU A 31 34.44 41.54 -0.41
CA LEU A 31 33.38 40.67 0.09
C LEU A 31 33.50 39.20 -0.39
N CYS A 32 34.12 38.97 -1.56
CA CYS A 32 34.38 37.61 -2.07
C CYS A 32 35.70 37.02 -1.59
N THR A 33 36.56 37.77 -0.90
CA THR A 33 37.85 37.25 -0.39
C THR A 33 37.67 36.65 1.00
N PRO A 34 38.04 35.37 1.23
CA PRO A 34 37.94 34.74 2.53
C PRO A 34 38.77 35.45 3.60
N ALA A 35 38.30 35.41 4.84
CA ALA A 35 39.07 35.88 5.98
C ALA A 35 40.21 34.89 6.25
N THR A 36 41.44 35.38 6.26
CA THR A 36 42.64 34.58 6.55
C THR A 36 43.32 35.13 7.79
N THR A 37 43.64 34.26 8.73
CA THR A 37 44.49 34.57 9.90
C THR A 37 45.92 34.15 9.60
N PRO A 38 46.93 34.67 10.34
CA PRO A 38 48.31 34.19 10.24
C PRO A 38 48.45 32.67 10.42
N ASP A 39 47.51 32.05 11.16
CA ASP A 39 47.47 30.61 11.45
C ASP A 39 46.54 29.82 10.48
N GLY A 40 45.98 30.46 9.45
CA GLY A 40 45.25 29.79 8.36
C GLY A 40 43.89 30.40 8.00
N PHE A 41 42.85 29.56 8.05
CA PHE A 41 41.47 29.91 7.69
C PHE A 41 40.59 29.99 8.95
N ASP A 42 39.86 31.10 9.09
CA ASP A 42 39.02 31.36 10.26
C ASP A 42 37.54 31.17 9.90
N VAL A 43 36.98 30.03 10.35
CA VAL A 43 35.60 29.62 10.11
C VAL A 43 34.58 30.64 10.65
N LYS A 44 34.88 31.31 11.76
CA LYS A 44 33.97 32.28 12.38
C LYS A 44 33.97 33.60 11.62
N ALA A 45 35.16 34.05 11.20
CA ALA A 45 35.30 35.22 10.36
C ALA A 45 34.70 35.01 8.96
N ASP A 46 34.80 33.81 8.40
CA ASP A 46 34.21 33.49 7.10
C ASP A 46 32.67 33.45 7.17
N ARG A 47 32.09 33.04 8.29
CA ARG A 47 30.63 33.16 8.51
C ARG A 47 30.15 34.61 8.44
N TRP A 48 30.88 35.55 9.04
CA TRP A 48 30.54 36.98 8.95
C TRP A 48 30.67 37.53 7.53
N ARG A 49 31.65 37.05 6.76
CA ARG A 49 31.75 37.36 5.32
C ARG A 49 30.53 36.83 4.57
N GLU A 50 30.13 35.58 4.80
CA GLU A 50 28.98 34.97 4.14
C GLU A 50 27.68 35.70 4.44
N GLU A 51 27.44 36.07 5.70
CA GLU A 51 26.29 36.88 6.11
C GLU A 51 26.31 38.25 5.43
N ALA A 52 27.44 38.96 5.49
CA ALA A 52 27.60 40.28 4.86
C ALA A 52 27.40 40.23 3.34
N LEU A 53 27.98 39.23 2.67
CA LEU A 53 27.83 39.03 1.24
C LEU A 53 26.40 38.63 0.89
N LYS A 54 25.77 37.75 1.68
CA LYS A 54 24.36 37.36 1.50
C LYS A 54 23.49 38.62 1.53
N ASP A 55 23.63 39.47 2.53
CA ASP A 55 22.81 40.69 2.63
C ASP A 55 23.05 41.66 1.47
N ALA A 56 24.31 41.88 1.08
CA ALA A 56 24.70 42.83 0.03
C ALA A 56 24.44 42.32 -1.41
N LEU A 57 24.26 41.01 -1.61
CA LEU A 57 24.19 40.37 -2.92
C LEU A 57 23.16 40.99 -3.88
N PRO A 58 21.89 41.26 -3.47
CA PRO A 58 20.90 41.85 -4.37
C PRO A 58 21.34 43.21 -4.92
N ALA A 59 21.86 44.08 -4.05
CA ALA A 59 22.32 45.41 -4.41
C ALA A 59 23.54 45.35 -5.34
N LEU A 60 24.49 44.44 -5.09
CA LEU A 60 25.69 44.29 -5.92
C LEU A 60 25.36 43.76 -7.32
N LEU A 61 24.46 42.79 -7.44
CA LEU A 61 24.04 42.27 -8.74
C LEU A 61 23.25 43.30 -9.53
N ALA A 62 22.34 44.06 -8.92
CA ALA A 62 21.59 45.11 -9.62
C ALA A 62 22.51 46.21 -10.20
N ARG A 63 23.69 46.42 -9.59
CA ARG A 63 24.63 47.51 -9.96
C ARG A 63 25.75 47.09 -10.91
N THR A 64 26.00 45.79 -11.07
CA THR A 64 27.10 45.28 -11.88
C THR A 64 26.60 44.54 -13.12
N SER A 65 26.99 45.04 -14.29
CA SER A 65 26.75 44.39 -15.60
C SER A 65 27.97 43.62 -16.11
N ALA A 66 29.12 43.75 -15.44
CA ALA A 66 30.36 43.08 -15.83
C ALA A 66 30.27 41.57 -15.59
N LYS A 67 30.26 40.79 -16.69
CA LYS A 67 30.08 39.32 -16.67
C LYS A 67 30.98 38.57 -15.68
N ARG A 68 32.26 38.96 -15.58
CA ARG A 68 33.22 38.32 -14.67
C ARG A 68 32.92 38.59 -13.19
N LEU A 69 32.46 39.81 -12.86
CA LEU A 69 32.13 40.18 -11.48
C LEU A 69 30.78 39.58 -11.05
N ARG A 70 29.77 39.64 -11.94
CA ARG A 70 28.49 38.93 -11.74
C ARG A 70 28.73 37.44 -11.48
N GLY A 71 29.55 36.80 -12.32
CA GLY A 71 29.85 35.38 -12.17
C GLY A 71 30.43 35.00 -10.82
N ARG A 72 31.32 35.84 -10.25
CA ARG A 72 31.86 35.61 -8.90
C ARG A 72 30.79 35.73 -7.81
N LEU A 73 29.89 36.70 -7.92
CA LEU A 73 28.81 36.91 -6.96
C LEU A 73 27.81 35.75 -6.96
N LEU A 74 27.42 35.26 -8.15
CA LEU A 74 26.43 34.20 -8.31
C LEU A 74 26.84 32.87 -7.64
N VAL A 75 28.15 32.58 -7.58
CA VAL A 75 28.67 31.34 -6.95
C VAL A 75 28.32 31.27 -5.46
N HIS A 76 28.22 32.42 -4.78
CA HIS A 76 28.02 32.48 -3.33
C HIS A 76 26.54 32.53 -2.90
N ALA A 77 25.59 32.63 -3.84
CA ALA A 77 24.17 32.74 -3.54
C ALA A 77 23.54 31.35 -3.47
N ASP A 78 22.76 30.96 -2.44
CA ASP A 78 22.06 29.66 -2.45
C ASP A 78 20.94 29.57 -3.53
N GLU A 79 20.41 28.38 -3.79
CA GLU A 79 19.38 28.17 -4.84
C GLU A 79 18.11 28.99 -4.58
N ARG A 80 17.66 29.06 -3.33
CA ARG A 80 16.48 29.83 -2.92
C ARG A 80 16.67 31.32 -3.22
N LYS A 81 17.85 31.86 -2.92
CA LYS A 81 18.19 33.26 -3.16
C LYS A 81 18.37 33.57 -4.63
N LEU A 82 18.95 32.66 -5.41
CA LEU A 82 19.04 32.82 -6.87
C LEU A 82 17.65 32.83 -7.51
N ALA A 83 16.73 31.97 -7.07
CA ALA A 83 15.35 31.97 -7.54
C ALA A 83 14.64 33.28 -7.16
N ALA A 84 14.77 33.77 -5.92
CA ALA A 84 14.21 35.07 -5.52
C ALA A 84 14.77 36.22 -6.37
N LEU A 85 16.08 36.27 -6.57
CA LEU A 85 16.72 37.30 -7.41
C LEU A 85 16.34 37.21 -8.89
N ALA A 86 16.05 36.01 -9.39
CA ALA A 86 15.55 35.82 -10.75
C ALA A 86 14.10 36.26 -10.88
N ALA A 87 13.27 36.03 -9.85
CA ALA A 87 11.90 36.53 -9.78
C ALA A 87 11.81 38.06 -9.67
N ASP A 88 12.82 38.69 -9.06
CA ASP A 88 12.96 40.16 -8.98
C ASP A 88 13.57 40.78 -10.26
N GLY A 89 13.97 39.95 -11.24
CA GLY A 89 14.61 40.39 -12.49
C GLY A 89 16.07 40.81 -12.35
N THR A 90 16.69 40.62 -11.18
CA THR A 90 18.10 40.95 -10.93
C THR A 90 19.03 39.89 -11.53
N VAL A 91 18.64 38.62 -11.48
CA VAL A 91 19.29 37.50 -12.19
C VAL A 91 18.49 37.26 -13.46
N THR A 92 19.18 37.19 -14.61
CA THR A 92 18.53 37.00 -15.90
C THR A 92 19.09 35.79 -16.64
N THR A 93 18.50 35.48 -17.79
CA THR A 93 18.95 34.41 -18.71
C THR A 93 20.44 34.52 -19.09
N ALA A 94 21.02 35.73 -19.08
CA ALA A 94 22.45 35.94 -19.34
C ALA A 94 23.37 35.33 -18.27
N ASP A 95 22.85 35.15 -17.05
CA ASP A 95 23.58 34.60 -15.90
C ASP A 95 23.49 33.06 -15.83
N VAL A 96 22.47 32.48 -16.47
CA VAL A 96 22.16 31.04 -16.43
C VAL A 96 23.36 30.17 -16.81
N PRO A 97 24.14 30.45 -17.88
CA PRO A 97 25.32 29.64 -18.19
C PRO A 97 26.37 29.63 -17.08
N THR A 98 26.45 30.69 -16.26
CA THR A 98 27.39 30.74 -15.14
C THR A 98 26.86 29.98 -13.94
N ILE A 99 25.56 30.09 -13.65
CA ILE A 99 24.89 29.32 -12.59
C ILE A 99 25.03 27.82 -12.87
N LEU A 100 24.74 27.40 -14.10
CA LEU A 100 24.76 25.99 -14.49
C LEU A 100 26.16 25.36 -14.59
N ARG A 101 27.24 26.15 -14.52
CA ARG A 101 28.61 25.61 -14.39
C ARG A 101 28.90 25.07 -13.00
N HIS A 102 28.20 25.58 -11.99
CA HIS A 102 28.45 25.25 -10.59
C HIS A 102 27.29 24.46 -9.98
N ARG A 103 26.14 24.39 -10.66
CA ARG A 103 24.90 23.79 -10.17
C ARG A 103 24.12 23.13 -11.29
N ARG A 104 23.26 22.17 -10.93
CA ARG A 104 22.23 21.66 -11.84
C ARG A 104 21.14 22.70 -12.06
N ALA A 105 20.32 22.51 -13.09
CA ALA A 105 19.05 23.23 -13.20
C ALA A 105 18.07 22.65 -12.16
N TRP A 106 17.16 23.48 -11.64
CA TRP A 106 16.10 23.08 -10.71
C TRP A 106 14.82 23.86 -11.02
N ALA A 107 13.67 23.33 -10.60
CA ALA A 107 12.35 23.88 -10.92
C ALA A 107 12.21 25.37 -10.52
N GLY A 108 12.64 25.74 -9.32
CA GLY A 108 12.54 27.11 -8.80
C GLY A 108 13.27 28.16 -9.64
N LEU A 109 14.38 27.82 -10.30
CA LEU A 109 15.07 28.74 -11.22
C LEU A 109 14.23 29.00 -12.47
N VAL A 110 13.64 27.94 -13.03
CA VAL A 110 12.79 28.02 -14.24
C VAL A 110 11.55 28.84 -13.95
N SER A 111 10.84 28.54 -12.86
CA SER A 111 9.65 29.29 -12.44
C SER A 111 9.95 30.76 -12.23
N ALA A 112 11.07 31.07 -11.56
CA ALA A 112 11.46 32.45 -11.28
C ALA A 112 11.80 33.25 -12.53
N LEU A 113 12.61 32.70 -13.45
CA LEU A 113 12.94 33.36 -14.72
C LEU A 113 11.70 33.61 -15.56
N ALA A 114 10.77 32.64 -15.61
CA ALA A 114 9.55 32.75 -16.40
C ALA A 114 8.52 33.76 -15.85
N ARG A 115 8.75 34.35 -14.66
CA ARG A 115 7.95 35.49 -14.19
C ARG A 115 8.13 36.74 -15.07
N HIS A 116 9.22 36.80 -15.84
CA HIS A 116 9.49 37.87 -16.78
C HIS A 116 9.18 37.42 -18.22
N SER A 117 8.30 38.15 -18.90
CA SER A 117 7.78 37.77 -20.23
C SER A 117 8.87 37.67 -21.30
N ASP A 118 9.95 38.44 -21.19
CA ASP A 118 11.11 38.41 -22.08
C ASP A 118 12.04 37.20 -21.85
N GLN A 119 11.86 36.47 -20.75
CA GLN A 119 12.72 35.35 -20.35
C GLN A 119 12.04 33.98 -20.45
N VAL A 120 10.74 33.91 -20.75
CA VAL A 120 9.94 32.67 -20.80
C VAL A 120 10.54 31.62 -21.74
N GLU A 121 10.92 32.00 -22.97
CA GLU A 121 11.49 31.05 -23.94
C GLU A 121 12.81 30.43 -23.47
N ALA A 122 13.65 31.23 -22.82
CA ALA A 122 14.90 30.76 -22.26
C ALA A 122 14.69 29.90 -21.00
N ALA A 123 13.65 30.17 -20.20
CA ALA A 123 13.25 29.31 -19.10
C ALA A 123 12.74 27.95 -19.62
N ILE A 124 11.93 27.93 -20.67
CA ILE A 124 11.46 26.69 -21.33
C ILE A 124 12.65 25.84 -21.82
N ALA A 125 13.68 26.48 -22.40
CA ALA A 125 14.88 25.78 -22.85
C ALA A 125 15.67 25.07 -21.73
N LEU A 126 15.36 25.34 -20.46
CA LEU A 126 15.96 24.66 -19.30
C LEU A 126 15.20 23.39 -18.86
N LEU A 127 13.95 23.19 -19.30
CA LEU A 127 13.13 22.03 -18.91
C LEU A 127 13.84 20.68 -19.19
N PRO A 128 14.48 20.45 -20.36
CA PRO A 128 15.17 19.18 -20.62
C PRO A 128 16.37 18.91 -19.71
N ARG A 129 16.83 19.91 -18.94
CA ARG A 129 17.92 19.78 -17.97
C ARG A 129 17.44 19.48 -16.56
N LEU A 130 16.13 19.46 -16.33
CA LEU A 130 15.53 19.12 -15.04
C LEU A 130 15.40 17.59 -14.90
N PRO A 131 15.56 17.04 -13.69
CA PRO A 131 15.09 15.70 -13.39
C PRO A 131 13.58 15.58 -13.65
N GLN A 132 13.13 14.45 -14.17
CA GLN A 132 11.71 14.24 -14.52
C GLN A 132 10.73 14.52 -13.37
N HIS A 133 11.09 14.16 -12.13
CA HIS A 133 10.27 14.40 -10.94
C HIS A 133 10.20 15.88 -10.50
N GLU A 134 11.05 16.75 -11.06
CA GLU A 134 11.05 18.20 -10.79
C GLU A 134 10.29 19.00 -11.84
N VAL A 135 9.96 18.43 -13.02
CA VAL A 135 9.36 19.17 -14.13
C VAL A 135 7.98 19.74 -13.75
N GLU A 136 7.12 18.95 -13.11
CA GLU A 136 5.80 19.41 -12.63
C GLU A 136 5.93 20.48 -11.53
N GLN A 137 7.01 20.45 -10.75
CA GLN A 137 7.24 21.39 -9.65
C GLN A 137 7.39 22.83 -10.16
N VAL A 138 7.75 23.03 -11.44
CA VAL A 138 7.82 24.36 -12.07
C VAL A 138 6.48 25.09 -11.97
N VAL A 139 5.38 24.36 -12.14
CA VAL A 139 4.01 24.90 -12.08
C VAL A 139 3.43 24.75 -10.67
N ARG A 140 3.73 23.66 -9.96
CA ARG A 140 3.25 23.46 -8.59
C ARG A 140 3.74 24.53 -7.63
N ASP A 141 5.03 24.84 -7.69
CA ASP A 141 5.71 25.73 -6.75
C ASP A 141 5.82 27.15 -7.35
N TRP A 142 4.96 27.48 -8.32
CA TRP A 142 4.95 28.78 -9.00
C TRP A 142 4.74 29.96 -8.03
N ASP A 143 3.85 29.74 -7.05
CA ASP A 143 3.53 30.68 -5.98
C ASP A 143 3.71 30.02 -4.60
N PRO A 144 4.96 29.89 -4.13
CA PRO A 144 5.26 29.16 -2.89
C PRO A 144 4.70 29.87 -1.64
N ASP A 145 4.51 31.18 -1.72
CA ASP A 145 4.02 31.99 -0.61
C ASP A 145 2.49 32.10 -0.57
N ARG A 146 1.75 31.40 -1.45
CA ARG A 146 0.28 31.50 -1.55
C ARG A 146 -0.43 31.33 -0.20
N TYR A 147 0.05 30.42 0.64
CA TYR A 147 -0.55 30.09 1.94
C TYR A 147 0.06 30.87 3.13
N THR A 148 1.23 31.47 2.94
CA THR A 148 1.95 32.25 3.97
C THR A 148 1.88 33.76 3.72
N ARG A 149 1.23 34.17 2.62
CA ARG A 149 1.11 35.56 2.17
C ARG A 149 0.41 36.43 3.21
N THR A 150 1.07 37.52 3.60
CA THR A 150 0.46 38.63 4.34
C THR A 150 -0.24 39.59 3.37
N LYS A 151 -1.24 40.34 3.86
CA LYS A 151 -2.14 41.19 3.05
C LYS A 151 -1.42 42.24 2.17
N ASP A 152 -0.19 42.59 2.51
CA ASP A 152 0.61 43.62 1.84
C ASP A 152 1.59 43.07 0.78
N THR A 153 1.64 41.75 0.57
CA THR A 153 2.55 41.12 -0.41
C THR A 153 1.81 40.87 -1.72
N GLU A 154 2.33 41.37 -2.85
CA GLU A 154 1.70 41.18 -4.16
C GLU A 154 1.65 39.70 -4.59
N PRO A 155 0.59 39.26 -5.30
CA PRO A 155 0.52 37.91 -5.85
C PRO A 155 1.58 37.66 -6.92
N ALA A 156 2.04 36.41 -7.04
CA ALA A 156 2.79 36.00 -8.21
C ALA A 156 1.95 36.23 -9.49
N PRO A 157 2.56 36.64 -10.62
CA PRO A 157 1.85 36.75 -11.89
C PRO A 157 1.26 35.39 -12.30
N PRO A 158 0.20 35.35 -13.13
CA PRO A 158 -0.31 34.09 -13.65
C PRO A 158 0.78 33.34 -14.44
N VAL A 159 0.74 32.00 -14.39
CA VAL A 159 1.68 31.15 -15.15
C VAL A 159 1.54 31.49 -16.64
N PRO A 160 2.64 31.82 -17.35
CA PRO A 160 2.58 32.05 -18.78
C PRO A 160 2.10 30.79 -19.52
N GLN A 161 1.11 30.93 -20.39
CA GLN A 161 0.53 29.79 -21.12
C GLN A 161 1.58 28.95 -21.85
N LYS A 162 2.56 29.60 -22.49
CA LYS A 162 3.68 28.94 -23.17
C LYS A 162 4.52 28.06 -22.24
N LEU A 163 4.75 28.50 -21.00
CA LEU A 163 5.48 27.71 -20.02
C LEU A 163 4.63 26.53 -19.56
N PHE A 164 3.34 26.76 -19.28
CA PHE A 164 2.42 25.70 -18.88
C PHE A 164 2.37 24.60 -19.95
N ASP A 165 2.22 24.98 -21.23
CA ASP A 165 2.22 24.06 -22.36
C ASP A 165 3.53 23.27 -22.45
N ALA A 166 4.68 23.93 -22.36
CA ALA A 166 5.97 23.26 -22.40
C ALA A 166 6.19 22.29 -21.22
N VAL A 167 5.71 22.62 -20.02
CA VAL A 167 5.76 21.74 -18.85
C VAL A 167 4.80 20.55 -19.03
N LEU A 168 3.60 20.78 -19.53
CA LEU A 168 2.63 19.72 -19.84
C LEU A 168 3.21 18.75 -20.86
N GLU A 169 3.76 19.24 -21.97
CA GLU A 169 4.41 18.43 -23.00
C GLU A 169 5.60 17.63 -22.41
N ALA A 170 6.45 18.29 -21.61
CA ALA A 170 7.59 17.63 -20.97
C ALA A 170 7.16 16.53 -19.97
N CYS A 171 6.03 16.71 -19.26
CA CYS A 171 5.46 15.70 -18.36
C CYS A 171 4.81 14.53 -19.10
N LEU A 172 4.22 14.76 -20.28
CA LEU A 172 3.56 13.72 -21.09
C LEU A 172 4.54 12.95 -22.00
N THR A 173 5.64 13.59 -22.41
CA THR A 173 6.64 13.02 -23.32
C THR A 173 7.15 11.64 -22.89
N PRO A 174 7.51 11.39 -21.61
CA PRO A 174 8.02 10.08 -21.19
C PRO A 174 7.01 8.96 -21.42
N LEU A 175 5.74 9.19 -21.07
CA LEU A 175 4.68 8.21 -21.30
C LEU A 175 4.39 8.04 -22.79
N ALA A 176 4.32 9.13 -23.56
CA ALA A 176 4.12 9.05 -25.00
C ALA A 176 5.25 8.26 -25.70
N ALA A 177 6.51 8.46 -25.28
CA ALA A 177 7.66 7.72 -25.79
C ALA A 177 7.57 6.23 -25.43
N TYR A 178 7.19 5.90 -24.18
CA TYR A 178 6.98 4.52 -23.74
C TYR A 178 5.88 3.83 -24.54
N LEU A 179 4.76 4.49 -24.82
CA LEU A 179 3.66 3.90 -25.60
C LEU A 179 4.03 3.67 -27.07
N LEU A 180 4.88 4.53 -27.64
CA LEU A 180 5.39 4.35 -29.01
C LEU A 180 6.39 3.18 -29.11
N HIS A 181 7.22 3.02 -28.09
CA HIS A 181 8.27 2.00 -28.02
C HIS A 181 8.27 1.39 -26.62
N PRO A 182 7.34 0.47 -26.32
CA PRO A 182 7.30 -0.16 -25.01
C PRO A 182 8.50 -1.08 -24.91
N GLU A 183 9.54 -0.61 -24.24
CA GLU A 183 10.75 -1.39 -24.02
C GLU A 183 10.47 -2.46 -22.95
N PRO A 184 11.09 -3.64 -23.08
CA PRO A 184 11.06 -4.62 -22.00
C PRO A 184 11.90 -4.07 -20.84
N GLU A 185 11.28 -3.40 -19.88
CA GLU A 185 11.98 -3.01 -18.64
C GLU A 185 12.66 -4.23 -17.97
N GLU A 186 13.83 -4.04 -17.37
CA GLU A 186 14.34 -4.95 -16.32
C GLU A 186 13.38 -4.88 -15.13
N GLY A 187 12.29 -5.66 -15.16
CA GLY A 187 11.19 -5.50 -14.19
C GLY A 187 9.86 -6.17 -14.53
N TRP A 188 9.80 -7.00 -15.60
CA TRP A 188 8.66 -7.92 -15.83
C TRP A 188 8.66 -9.11 -14.86
N GLU A 189 8.94 -8.83 -13.58
CA GLU A 189 8.71 -9.77 -12.48
C GLU A 189 7.23 -10.18 -12.47
N GLU A 190 6.90 -11.39 -12.02
CA GLU A 190 5.52 -11.90 -12.09
C GLU A 190 4.51 -11.04 -11.31
N VAL A 191 4.98 -10.28 -10.32
CA VAL A 191 4.21 -9.39 -9.45
C VAL A 191 5.01 -8.11 -9.22
N SER A 192 4.35 -6.95 -9.20
CA SER A 192 5.01 -5.68 -8.88
C SER A 192 5.58 -5.71 -7.46
N PRO A 193 6.88 -5.41 -7.25
CA PRO A 193 7.48 -5.43 -5.92
C PRO A 193 6.90 -4.37 -4.98
N PHE A 194 6.27 -3.32 -5.53
CA PHE A 194 5.74 -2.19 -4.77
C PHE A 194 4.29 -2.39 -4.34
N SER A 195 3.42 -2.79 -5.28
CA SER A 195 1.99 -2.96 -5.05
C SER A 195 1.59 -4.39 -4.66
N ARG A 196 2.50 -5.37 -4.83
CA ARG A 196 2.24 -6.81 -4.62
C ARG A 196 1.01 -7.32 -5.40
N ASP A 197 0.75 -6.71 -6.55
CA ASP A 197 -0.32 -7.07 -7.47
C ASP A 197 0.14 -7.02 -8.94
N TRP A 198 -0.81 -7.21 -9.85
CA TRP A 198 -0.58 -7.15 -11.30
C TRP A 198 -0.80 -5.75 -11.89
N SER A 199 -0.85 -4.70 -11.05
CA SER A 199 -1.10 -3.34 -11.53
C SER A 199 0.04 -2.87 -12.44
N MET A 200 -0.34 -2.14 -13.48
CA MET A 200 0.59 -1.48 -14.37
C MET A 200 0.54 0.01 -14.09
N GLU A 201 1.68 0.60 -13.72
CA GLU A 201 1.80 2.05 -13.56
C GLU A 201 2.12 2.68 -14.92
N LEU A 202 1.13 2.76 -15.81
CA LEU A 202 1.25 3.45 -17.11
C LEU A 202 1.20 4.98 -16.97
N GLY A 203 1.45 5.55 -15.78
CA GLY A 203 1.24 6.96 -15.53
C GLY A 203 2.19 7.54 -14.49
N GLY A 204 3.07 8.44 -14.91
CA GLY A 204 3.82 9.27 -13.97
C GLY A 204 2.88 10.25 -13.27
N ARG A 205 2.96 10.34 -11.92
CA ARG A 205 2.19 11.31 -11.11
C ARG A 205 2.24 12.74 -11.67
N ALA A 206 3.37 13.12 -12.26
CA ALA A 206 3.59 14.43 -12.87
C ALA A 206 2.70 14.70 -14.11
N GLY A 207 2.47 13.69 -14.96
CA GLY A 207 1.63 13.81 -16.15
C GLY A 207 0.16 14.04 -15.79
N TRP A 208 -0.36 13.23 -14.85
CA TRP A 208 -1.71 13.43 -14.31
C TRP A 208 -1.86 14.78 -13.61
N ALA A 209 -0.93 15.15 -12.73
CA ALA A 209 -0.99 16.42 -12.00
C ALA A 209 -1.04 17.66 -12.91
N MET A 210 -0.43 17.60 -14.09
CA MET A 210 -0.53 18.66 -15.09
C MET A 210 -1.85 18.60 -15.87
N LEU A 211 -2.29 17.41 -16.30
CA LEU A 211 -3.57 17.24 -17.00
C LEU A 211 -4.77 17.66 -16.15
N ALA A 212 -4.78 17.31 -14.86
CA ALA A 212 -5.85 17.64 -13.93
C ALA A 212 -6.03 19.17 -13.73
N ARG A 213 -5.02 19.98 -14.05
CA ARG A 213 -5.08 21.45 -13.96
C ARG A 213 -5.73 22.12 -15.17
N CYS A 214 -5.99 21.39 -16.26
CA CYS A 214 -6.59 21.94 -17.48
C CYS A 214 -7.70 21.02 -18.05
N PRO A 215 -8.78 20.75 -17.29
CA PRO A 215 -9.88 19.90 -17.73
C PRO A 215 -10.55 20.36 -19.02
N GLU A 216 -10.59 21.66 -19.27
CA GLU A 216 -11.14 22.27 -20.48
C GLU A 216 -10.37 21.89 -21.76
N ARG A 217 -9.14 21.37 -21.63
CA ARG A 217 -8.28 20.96 -22.76
C ARG A 217 -8.25 19.46 -22.98
N TRP A 218 -8.89 18.65 -22.13
CA TRP A 218 -8.81 17.18 -22.23
C TRP A 218 -9.21 16.67 -23.62
N ALA A 219 -10.33 17.11 -24.17
CA ALA A 219 -10.79 16.69 -25.50
C ALA A 219 -9.80 17.05 -26.64
N GLN A 220 -9.11 18.18 -26.52
CA GLN A 220 -8.09 18.57 -27.50
C GLN A 220 -6.84 17.70 -27.35
N LEU A 221 -6.43 17.42 -26.10
CA LEU A 221 -5.23 16.66 -25.80
C LEU A 221 -5.38 15.19 -26.18
N THR A 222 -6.54 14.57 -26.00
CA THR A 222 -6.83 13.20 -26.44
C THR A 222 -6.75 13.03 -27.96
N ALA A 223 -6.99 14.10 -28.72
CA ALA A 223 -6.86 14.12 -30.17
C ALA A 223 -5.46 14.52 -30.66
N HIS A 224 -4.52 14.81 -29.74
CA HIS A 224 -3.18 15.26 -30.12
C HIS A 224 -2.38 14.12 -30.75
N PRO A 225 -1.73 14.32 -31.91
CA PRO A 225 -1.06 13.23 -32.63
C PRO A 225 0.11 12.59 -31.86
N MET A 226 0.79 13.37 -31.00
CA MET A 226 1.94 12.89 -30.24
C MET A 226 1.61 12.49 -28.80
N PHE A 227 0.64 13.16 -28.18
CA PHE A 227 0.35 13.02 -26.75
C PHE A 227 -1.03 12.43 -26.47
N GLY A 228 -1.82 12.18 -27.53
CA GLY A 228 -3.18 11.68 -27.43
C GLY A 228 -3.27 10.37 -26.67
N ALA A 229 -2.47 9.37 -27.05
CA ALA A 229 -2.45 8.08 -26.36
C ALA A 229 -2.11 8.25 -24.87
N ALA A 230 -1.07 9.02 -24.53
CA ALA A 230 -0.68 9.30 -23.15
C ALA A 230 -1.81 9.98 -22.36
N ALA A 231 -2.47 10.98 -22.95
CA ALA A 231 -3.61 11.65 -22.31
C ALA A 231 -4.80 10.70 -22.11
N GLN A 232 -5.11 9.85 -23.10
CA GLN A 232 -6.20 8.87 -23.01
C GLN A 232 -5.95 7.86 -21.89
N HIS A 233 -4.74 7.30 -21.77
CA HIS A 233 -4.39 6.39 -20.68
C HIS A 233 -4.51 7.07 -19.31
N LEU A 234 -3.92 8.26 -19.14
CA LEU A 234 -3.98 8.99 -17.87
C LEU A 234 -5.42 9.33 -17.45
N LEU A 235 -6.27 9.72 -18.40
CA LEU A 235 -7.69 9.98 -18.12
C LEU A 235 -8.43 8.71 -17.69
N LEU A 236 -8.24 7.60 -18.39
CA LEU A 236 -8.88 6.31 -18.04
C LEU A 236 -8.41 5.80 -16.67
N ASP A 237 -7.15 6.03 -16.31
CA ASP A 237 -6.55 5.46 -15.09
C ASP A 237 -6.84 6.31 -13.84
N GLN A 238 -6.88 7.65 -13.97
CA GLN A 238 -6.84 8.55 -12.80
C GLN A 238 -8.09 9.41 -12.62
N ALA A 239 -8.84 9.76 -13.67
CA ALA A 239 -9.86 10.80 -13.57
C ALA A 239 -11.01 10.45 -12.62
N GLU A 240 -11.58 9.26 -12.75
CA GLU A 240 -12.69 8.83 -11.87
C GLU A 240 -12.19 8.50 -10.46
N THR A 241 -11.01 7.88 -10.34
CA THR A 241 -10.38 7.57 -9.05
C THR A 241 -10.16 8.85 -8.22
N GLN A 242 -9.56 9.87 -8.83
CA GLN A 242 -9.31 11.15 -8.17
C GLN A 242 -10.61 11.87 -7.81
N ALA A 243 -11.60 11.89 -8.71
CA ALA A 243 -12.88 12.54 -8.43
C ALA A 243 -13.60 11.89 -7.23
N LEU A 244 -13.49 10.58 -7.10
CA LEU A 244 -14.05 9.82 -5.98
C LEU A 244 -13.27 10.07 -4.68
N GLU A 245 -11.94 10.14 -4.73
CA GLU A 245 -11.11 10.53 -3.58
C GLU A 245 -11.40 11.96 -3.13
N ASP A 246 -11.49 12.91 -4.06
CA ASP A 246 -11.81 14.31 -3.76
C ASP A 246 -13.21 14.44 -3.17
N ALA A 247 -14.17 13.63 -3.62
CA ALA A 247 -15.51 13.58 -3.05
C ALA A 247 -15.48 13.03 -1.61
N ARG A 248 -14.72 11.95 -1.37
CA ARG A 248 -14.53 11.40 -0.02
C ARG A 248 -13.87 12.39 0.94
N LEU A 249 -12.83 13.10 0.48
CA LEU A 249 -12.15 14.12 1.28
C LEU A 249 -13.08 15.28 1.63
N ARG A 250 -13.92 15.73 0.69
CA ARG A 250 -14.94 16.76 0.94
C ARG A 250 -16.04 16.29 1.88
N ALA A 251 -16.48 15.04 1.78
CA ALA A 251 -17.49 14.47 2.67
C ALA A 251 -16.97 14.22 4.10
N ALA A 252 -15.65 14.07 4.27
CA ALA A 252 -15.00 13.93 5.57
C ALA A 252 -14.80 15.27 6.31
N ASP A 253 -15.05 16.41 5.64
CA ASP A 253 -14.97 17.74 6.24
C ASP A 253 -16.26 18.01 7.07
N PRO A 254 -16.17 18.13 8.40
CA PRO A 254 -17.34 18.31 9.27
C PRO A 254 -18.09 19.62 9.05
N ASP A 255 -17.47 20.61 8.38
CA ASP A 255 -18.07 21.91 8.02
C ASP A 255 -18.39 22.01 6.50
N GLY A 256 -18.25 20.92 5.74
CA GLY A 256 -18.47 20.89 4.29
C GLY A 256 -19.96 20.87 3.89
N GLU A 257 -20.30 21.48 2.74
CA GLU A 257 -21.67 21.38 2.20
C GLU A 257 -22.06 19.92 1.95
N GLU A 258 -23.30 19.56 2.31
CA GLU A 258 -23.90 18.25 2.09
C GLU A 258 -23.97 17.97 0.57
N LEU A 259 -23.05 17.15 0.06
CA LEU A 259 -22.98 16.80 -1.35
C LEU A 259 -23.98 15.67 -1.68
N PRO A 260 -24.48 15.61 -2.93
CA PRO A 260 -25.25 14.46 -3.40
C PRO A 260 -24.42 13.18 -3.26
N ALA A 261 -25.09 12.06 -2.92
CA ALA A 261 -24.43 10.78 -2.65
C ALA A 261 -23.63 10.25 -3.86
N ASP A 262 -24.17 10.47 -5.06
CA ASP A 262 -23.52 10.22 -6.34
C ASP A 262 -22.75 11.49 -6.79
N PRO A 263 -21.41 11.54 -6.71
CA PRO A 263 -20.65 12.58 -7.40
C PRO A 263 -20.84 12.42 -8.92
N ALA A 264 -21.01 13.54 -9.62
CA ALA A 264 -21.07 13.53 -11.08
C ALA A 264 -19.80 12.88 -11.66
N PRO A 265 -19.92 12.08 -12.73
CA PRO A 265 -18.77 11.43 -13.34
C PRO A 265 -17.72 12.44 -13.79
N ALA A 266 -16.44 12.14 -13.57
CA ALA A 266 -15.34 13.01 -13.96
C ALA A 266 -15.22 13.15 -15.48
N LEU A 267 -15.48 12.06 -16.20
CA LEU A 267 -15.41 12.01 -17.65
C LEU A 267 -16.81 12.05 -18.27
N SER A 268 -17.02 12.96 -19.22
CA SER A 268 -18.21 12.96 -20.08
C SER A 268 -18.20 11.75 -21.01
N GLU A 269 -19.38 11.36 -21.52
CA GLU A 269 -19.51 10.24 -22.45
C GLU A 269 -18.68 10.45 -23.73
N ASP A 270 -18.71 11.66 -24.31
CA ASP A 270 -17.91 11.99 -25.49
C ASP A 270 -16.40 11.84 -25.25
N LEU A 271 -15.93 12.22 -24.06
CA LEU A 271 -14.51 12.10 -23.71
C LEU A 271 -14.12 10.65 -23.45
N LEU A 272 -15.01 9.84 -22.87
CA LEU A 272 -14.80 8.39 -22.74
C LEU A 272 -14.70 7.72 -24.11
N LEU A 273 -15.59 8.07 -25.04
CA LEU A 273 -15.55 7.59 -26.42
C LEU A 273 -14.21 7.95 -27.10
N ALA A 274 -13.70 9.16 -26.87
CA ALA A 274 -12.39 9.59 -27.36
C ALA A 274 -11.21 8.81 -26.74
N CYS A 275 -11.38 8.23 -25.55
CA CYS A 275 -10.34 7.44 -24.87
C CYS A 275 -10.38 5.94 -25.18
N LEU A 276 -11.43 5.44 -25.84
CA LEU A 276 -11.56 4.02 -26.19
C LEU A 276 -10.37 3.41 -26.95
N PRO A 277 -9.66 4.11 -27.85
CA PRO A 277 -8.48 3.53 -28.53
C PRO A 277 -7.40 3.06 -27.55
N ALA A 278 -7.20 3.78 -26.44
CA ALA A 278 -6.26 3.43 -25.38
C ALA A 278 -6.80 2.39 -24.38
N LEU A 279 -8.11 2.07 -24.44
CA LEU A 279 -8.75 1.17 -23.48
C LEU A 279 -8.06 -0.19 -23.49
N CYS A 280 -7.97 -0.82 -24.67
CA CYS A 280 -7.49 -2.20 -24.85
C CYS A 280 -5.96 -2.38 -24.84
N LEU A 281 -5.20 -1.34 -24.51
CA LEU A 281 -3.73 -1.39 -24.41
C LEU A 281 -3.03 -2.02 -25.64
N PRO A 282 -3.36 -1.58 -26.88
CA PRO A 282 -2.81 -2.19 -28.09
C PRO A 282 -1.27 -2.16 -28.14
N GLU A 283 -0.64 -1.20 -27.47
CA GLU A 283 0.81 -1.03 -27.38
C GLU A 283 1.50 -2.22 -26.69
N LEU A 284 0.81 -2.84 -25.73
CA LEU A 284 1.35 -3.96 -24.95
C LEU A 284 1.13 -5.32 -25.62
N ALA A 285 0.37 -5.36 -26.72
CA ALA A 285 -0.03 -6.60 -27.35
C ALA A 285 1.19 -7.44 -27.76
N ASP A 286 2.26 -6.83 -28.24
CA ASP A 286 3.41 -7.52 -28.84
C ASP A 286 4.66 -7.66 -27.96
N LEU A 287 4.50 -7.42 -26.66
CA LEU A 287 5.59 -7.55 -25.70
C LEU A 287 6.04 -9.00 -25.45
N PRO A 288 7.31 -9.22 -25.07
CA PRO A 288 7.82 -10.54 -24.70
C PRO A 288 7.12 -11.07 -23.43
N ASN A 289 7.19 -12.39 -23.22
CA ASN A 289 6.51 -13.11 -22.13
C ASN A 289 4.97 -12.90 -22.12
N PRO A 290 4.25 -13.51 -23.10
CA PRO A 290 2.82 -13.28 -23.31
C PRO A 290 1.94 -13.66 -22.11
N GLN A 291 2.41 -14.52 -21.21
CA GLN A 291 1.64 -14.91 -20.02
C GLN A 291 1.57 -13.75 -19.02
N VAL A 292 2.71 -13.16 -18.67
CA VAL A 292 2.78 -12.06 -17.68
C VAL A 292 2.13 -10.81 -18.25
N THR A 293 2.42 -10.46 -19.50
CA THR A 293 1.84 -9.28 -20.15
C THR A 293 0.34 -9.41 -20.31
N ALA A 294 -0.18 -10.59 -20.68
CA ALA A 294 -1.61 -10.78 -20.79
C ALA A 294 -2.34 -10.71 -19.43
N ARG A 295 -1.75 -11.22 -18.34
CA ARG A 295 -2.32 -11.11 -16.99
C ARG A 295 -2.41 -9.66 -16.55
N ARG A 296 -1.29 -8.92 -16.64
CA ARG A 296 -1.22 -7.52 -16.26
C ARG A 296 -2.19 -6.66 -17.07
N SER A 297 -2.23 -6.86 -18.39
CA SER A 297 -3.18 -6.17 -19.28
C SER A 297 -4.64 -6.48 -18.93
N LEU A 298 -4.99 -7.75 -18.72
CA LEU A 298 -6.35 -8.13 -18.33
C LEU A 298 -6.76 -7.48 -17.01
N HIS A 299 -5.87 -7.51 -16.02
CA HIS A 299 -6.10 -6.91 -14.72
C HIS A 299 -6.28 -5.38 -14.81
N HIS A 300 -5.44 -4.72 -15.62
CA HIS A 300 -5.53 -3.27 -15.83
C HIS A 300 -6.82 -2.86 -16.52
N LEU A 301 -7.28 -3.64 -17.51
CA LEU A 301 -8.59 -3.46 -18.13
C LEU A 301 -9.71 -3.59 -17.11
N ALA A 302 -9.64 -4.60 -16.25
CA ALA A 302 -10.65 -4.85 -15.24
C ALA A 302 -10.69 -3.68 -14.24
N ASN A 303 -9.53 -3.17 -13.83
CA ASN A 303 -9.44 -2.01 -12.95
C ASN A 303 -10.04 -0.75 -13.58
N ARG A 304 -9.81 -0.48 -14.87
CA ARG A 304 -10.48 0.63 -15.58
C ARG A 304 -11.99 0.50 -15.55
N VAL A 305 -12.52 -0.70 -15.79
CA VAL A 305 -13.98 -0.95 -15.76
C VAL A 305 -14.54 -0.86 -14.34
N ARG A 306 -13.81 -1.31 -13.31
CA ARG A 306 -14.20 -1.12 -11.90
C ARG A 306 -14.25 0.36 -11.53
N SER A 307 -13.25 1.14 -11.95
CA SER A 307 -13.20 2.59 -11.71
C SER A 307 -14.28 3.35 -12.49
N ASN A 308 -14.65 2.88 -13.70
CA ASN A 308 -15.71 3.47 -14.49
C ASN A 308 -16.63 2.40 -15.13
N PRO A 309 -17.70 1.98 -14.41
CA PRO A 309 -18.58 0.91 -14.87
C PRO A 309 -19.27 1.18 -16.23
N ARG A 310 -19.36 2.45 -16.65
CA ARG A 310 -19.95 2.83 -17.96
C ARG A 310 -19.16 2.25 -19.13
N LEU A 311 -17.87 1.97 -18.96
CA LEU A 311 -17.03 1.33 -19.99
C LEU A 311 -17.54 -0.06 -20.36
N ALA A 312 -18.14 -0.81 -19.42
CA ALA A 312 -18.72 -2.12 -19.69
C ALA A 312 -19.87 -2.05 -20.70
N VAL A 313 -20.60 -0.93 -20.77
CA VAL A 313 -21.70 -0.72 -21.70
C VAL A 313 -21.19 -0.12 -23.01
N LEU A 314 -20.35 0.92 -22.95
CA LEU A 314 -19.89 1.67 -24.12
C LEU A 314 -18.92 0.89 -25.01
N ALA A 315 -18.13 -0.01 -24.42
CA ALA A 315 -17.07 -0.73 -25.11
C ALA A 315 -17.16 -2.26 -24.95
N ALA A 316 -18.37 -2.78 -24.69
CA ALA A 316 -18.60 -4.20 -24.41
C ALA A 316 -17.89 -5.14 -25.41
N ASP A 317 -18.13 -4.96 -26.71
CA ASP A 317 -17.55 -5.80 -27.75
C ASP A 317 -16.02 -5.73 -27.80
N GLN A 318 -15.46 -4.54 -27.58
CA GLN A 318 -13.99 -4.32 -27.58
C GLN A 318 -13.34 -4.97 -26.36
N LEU A 319 -13.96 -4.84 -25.18
CA LEU A 319 -13.51 -5.46 -23.93
C LEU A 319 -13.59 -6.99 -24.02
N HIS A 320 -14.69 -7.53 -24.53
CA HIS A 320 -14.86 -8.98 -24.71
C HIS A 320 -13.83 -9.55 -25.69
N ALA A 321 -13.61 -8.87 -26.82
CA ALA A 321 -12.61 -9.28 -27.81
C ALA A 321 -11.19 -9.21 -27.25
N ALA A 322 -10.84 -8.14 -26.53
CA ALA A 322 -9.54 -7.98 -25.89
C ALA A 322 -9.29 -9.05 -24.82
N ALA A 323 -10.24 -9.27 -23.91
CA ALA A 323 -10.15 -10.32 -22.91
C ALA A 323 -9.97 -11.72 -23.56
N GLY A 324 -10.71 -11.99 -24.64
CA GLY A 324 -10.57 -13.23 -25.40
C GLY A 324 -9.18 -13.43 -26.00
N ALA A 325 -8.63 -12.38 -26.62
CA ALA A 325 -7.29 -12.38 -27.20
C ALA A 325 -6.20 -12.57 -26.12
N LEU A 326 -6.32 -11.90 -24.97
CA LEU A 326 -5.38 -11.99 -23.85
C LEU A 326 -5.36 -13.40 -23.24
N VAL A 327 -6.53 -14.00 -23.01
CA VAL A 327 -6.63 -15.38 -22.50
C VAL A 327 -5.96 -16.38 -23.44
N THR A 328 -6.21 -16.24 -24.75
CA THR A 328 -5.68 -17.15 -25.76
C THR A 328 -4.17 -16.99 -25.92
N ARG A 329 -3.69 -15.75 -26.07
CA ARG A 329 -2.27 -15.44 -26.28
C ARG A 329 -1.43 -15.76 -25.04
N GLY A 330 -1.92 -15.41 -23.86
CA GLY A 330 -1.24 -15.62 -22.59
C GLY A 330 -1.46 -17.01 -21.98
N GLN A 331 -2.28 -17.86 -22.60
CA GLN A 331 -2.68 -19.16 -22.07
C GLN A 331 -3.09 -19.08 -20.58
N LEU A 332 -3.90 -18.07 -20.25
CA LEU A 332 -4.14 -17.67 -18.86
C LEU A 332 -4.83 -18.74 -18.02
N LEU A 333 -5.46 -19.72 -18.66
CA LEU A 333 -6.20 -20.81 -18.03
C LEU A 333 -5.41 -22.12 -17.94
N THR A 334 -4.19 -22.18 -18.49
CA THR A 334 -3.31 -23.35 -18.35
C THR A 334 -2.29 -23.10 -17.24
N TRP A 335 -2.57 -23.62 -16.05
CA TRP A 335 -1.70 -23.54 -14.89
C TRP A 335 -1.02 -24.89 -14.65
N SER A 336 0.31 -24.88 -14.49
CA SER A 336 1.03 -25.97 -13.83
C SER A 336 0.56 -26.12 -12.39
N ASP A 337 0.62 -27.34 -11.85
CA ASP A 337 0.17 -27.62 -10.48
C ASP A 337 0.87 -26.72 -9.45
N LYS A 338 0.14 -26.36 -8.38
CA LYS A 338 0.63 -25.56 -7.26
C LYS A 338 1.92 -26.18 -6.72
N GLN A 339 3.01 -25.42 -6.74
CA GLN A 339 4.27 -25.84 -6.15
C GLN A 339 4.27 -25.51 -4.65
N GLU A 340 4.96 -26.32 -3.84
CA GLU A 340 4.95 -26.25 -2.37
C GLU A 340 5.43 -24.89 -1.80
N ASN A 341 6.11 -24.07 -2.61
CA ASN A 341 6.62 -22.75 -2.23
C ASN A 341 5.91 -21.57 -2.94
N ASP A 342 4.82 -21.83 -3.67
CA ASP A 342 4.10 -20.81 -4.45
C ASP A 342 2.91 -20.24 -3.65
N TYR A 343 3.23 -19.45 -2.63
CA TYR A 343 2.24 -18.84 -1.73
C TYR A 343 1.27 -17.87 -2.43
N GLU A 344 1.58 -17.44 -3.65
CA GLU A 344 0.77 -16.49 -4.40
C GLU A 344 -0.20 -17.16 -5.39
N PHE A 345 -0.06 -18.48 -5.62
CA PHE A 345 -0.88 -19.25 -6.58
C PHE A 345 -2.38 -18.98 -6.41
N ASP A 346 -2.89 -19.16 -5.19
CA ASP A 346 -4.32 -19.01 -4.89
C ASP A 346 -4.79 -17.58 -5.18
N GLY A 347 -3.99 -16.58 -4.75
CA GLY A 347 -4.29 -15.17 -5.00
C GLY A 347 -4.27 -14.80 -6.49
N ARG A 348 -3.48 -15.50 -7.31
CA ARG A 348 -3.48 -15.30 -8.77
C ARG A 348 -4.70 -15.92 -9.45
N VAL A 349 -5.12 -17.12 -9.04
CA VAL A 349 -6.32 -17.77 -9.57
C VAL A 349 -7.57 -16.96 -9.25
N LEU A 350 -7.71 -16.50 -8.00
CA LEU A 350 -8.85 -15.68 -7.56
C LEU A 350 -8.95 -14.38 -8.36
N ARG A 351 -7.84 -13.66 -8.54
CA ARG A 351 -7.81 -12.41 -9.32
C ARG A 351 -8.18 -12.64 -10.79
N LEU A 352 -7.66 -13.70 -11.41
CA LEU A 352 -8.00 -14.04 -12.78
C LEU A 352 -9.50 -14.35 -12.92
N ALA A 353 -10.10 -15.05 -11.96
CA ALA A 353 -11.54 -15.34 -11.96
C ALA A 353 -12.37 -14.05 -11.89
N ASP A 354 -12.01 -13.12 -10.98
CA ASP A 354 -12.70 -11.83 -10.85
C ASP A 354 -12.55 -10.95 -12.10
N ASP A 355 -11.36 -10.89 -12.69
CA ASP A 355 -11.11 -10.11 -13.91
C ASP A 355 -11.88 -10.70 -15.12
N LEU A 356 -11.93 -12.03 -15.26
CA LEU A 356 -12.71 -12.69 -16.32
C LEU A 356 -14.21 -12.59 -16.11
N ALA A 357 -14.68 -12.65 -14.86
CA ALA A 357 -16.09 -12.44 -14.55
C ALA A 357 -16.57 -11.05 -15.00
N LEU A 358 -15.71 -10.03 -14.90
CA LEU A 358 -16.04 -8.68 -15.31
C LEU A 358 -15.95 -8.47 -16.84
N LEU A 359 -14.97 -9.09 -17.50
CA LEU A 359 -14.59 -8.75 -18.88
C LEU A 359 -14.90 -9.81 -19.94
N SER A 360 -15.17 -11.06 -19.56
CA SER A 360 -15.33 -12.14 -20.53
C SER A 360 -16.79 -12.36 -20.91
N ALA A 361 -17.05 -12.52 -22.21
CA ALA A 361 -18.31 -13.06 -22.73
C ALA A 361 -18.16 -14.48 -23.30
N ASN A 362 -16.96 -15.09 -23.22
CA ASN A 362 -16.73 -16.43 -23.71
C ASN A 362 -17.07 -17.47 -22.63
N PRO A 363 -18.10 -18.31 -22.82
CA PRO A 363 -18.48 -19.34 -21.85
C PRO A 363 -17.34 -20.32 -21.55
N ASP A 364 -16.48 -20.63 -22.51
CA ASP A 364 -15.36 -21.56 -22.32
C ASP A 364 -14.29 -20.97 -21.39
N HIS A 365 -14.05 -19.66 -21.48
CA HIS A 365 -13.10 -18.97 -20.60
C HIS A 365 -13.61 -18.92 -19.16
N LEU A 366 -14.91 -18.64 -19.00
CA LEU A 366 -15.59 -18.61 -17.69
C LEU A 366 -15.67 -20.01 -17.06
N ALA A 367 -15.94 -21.06 -17.87
CA ALA A 367 -15.87 -22.44 -17.42
C ALA A 367 -14.44 -22.83 -16.99
N GLY A 368 -13.43 -22.41 -17.75
CA GLY A 368 -12.02 -22.61 -17.37
C GLY A 368 -11.66 -21.92 -16.05
N ALA A 369 -12.16 -20.70 -15.80
CA ALA A 369 -11.99 -20.01 -14.52
C ALA A 369 -12.67 -20.78 -13.36
N CYS A 370 -13.89 -21.28 -13.56
CA CYS A 370 -14.58 -22.14 -12.59
C CYS A 370 -13.76 -23.41 -12.28
N ALA A 371 -13.19 -24.05 -13.30
CA ALA A 371 -12.35 -25.23 -13.13
C ALA A 371 -11.06 -24.93 -12.35
N GLN A 372 -10.45 -23.76 -12.53
CA GLN A 372 -9.29 -23.36 -11.72
C GLN A 372 -9.68 -23.07 -10.27
N LEU A 373 -10.84 -22.46 -10.01
CA LEU A 373 -11.34 -22.29 -8.64
C LEU A 373 -11.56 -23.63 -7.94
N ALA A 374 -12.09 -24.64 -8.63
CA ALA A 374 -12.28 -25.98 -8.07
C ALA A 374 -10.97 -26.68 -7.68
N ARG A 375 -9.83 -26.27 -8.24
CA ARG A 375 -8.50 -26.82 -7.92
C ARG A 375 -7.86 -26.19 -6.69
N LEU A 376 -8.39 -25.08 -6.19
CA LEU A 376 -7.89 -24.46 -4.96
C LEU A 376 -8.13 -25.37 -3.76
N ASP A 377 -7.20 -25.34 -2.82
CA ASP A 377 -7.29 -26.13 -1.60
C ASP A 377 -8.59 -25.81 -0.83
N PRO A 378 -9.26 -26.81 -0.25
CA PRO A 378 -10.40 -26.58 0.62
C PRO A 378 -9.98 -25.79 1.87
N PRO A 379 -10.92 -25.09 2.54
CA PRO A 379 -10.62 -24.37 3.78
C PRO A 379 -9.99 -25.30 4.83
N ALA A 380 -8.96 -24.82 5.49
CA ALA A 380 -8.18 -25.57 6.50
C ALA A 380 -8.58 -25.20 7.93
N VAL A 381 -9.25 -24.06 8.12
CA VAL A 381 -9.79 -23.62 9.42
C VAL A 381 -10.93 -24.52 9.89
N VAL A 382 -11.54 -25.25 8.97
CA VAL A 382 -12.69 -26.12 9.19
C VAL A 382 -12.30 -27.56 8.77
N SER A 383 -12.59 -28.57 9.61
CA SER A 383 -12.13 -29.94 9.35
C SER A 383 -12.94 -30.62 8.22
N PRO A 384 -12.28 -31.28 7.25
CA PRO A 384 -12.95 -32.00 6.16
C PRO A 384 -13.53 -33.37 6.58
N LYS A 385 -13.29 -33.82 7.82
CA LYS A 385 -13.94 -35.01 8.40
C LYS A 385 -14.36 -34.71 9.83
N PRO A 386 -15.61 -35.01 10.23
CA PRO A 386 -16.00 -35.01 11.63
C PRO A 386 -15.26 -36.15 12.34
N SER A 387 -14.15 -35.81 12.97
CA SER A 387 -13.48 -36.72 13.88
C SER A 387 -14.21 -36.67 15.22
N ARG A 388 -14.82 -37.79 15.62
CA ARG A 388 -15.39 -37.98 16.97
C ARG A 388 -14.38 -37.78 18.12
N THR A 389 -13.11 -37.56 17.80
CA THR A 389 -11.97 -37.53 18.72
C THR A 389 -11.11 -36.27 18.60
N LEU A 390 -11.51 -35.23 17.85
CA LEU A 390 -10.69 -34.02 17.72
C LEU A 390 -11.36 -32.75 18.27
N ILE A 391 -10.55 -32.03 19.07
CA ILE A 391 -10.72 -30.65 19.53
C ILE A 391 -10.69 -29.65 18.36
N ARG A 392 -11.14 -28.41 18.63
CA ARG A 392 -10.24 -27.23 18.67
C ARG A 392 -10.83 -25.96 19.29
N VAL A 393 -11.63 -25.20 18.53
CA VAL A 393 -11.89 -23.77 18.74
C VAL A 393 -13.04 -23.52 19.72
N LEU A 394 -12.81 -22.69 20.73
CA LEU A 394 -13.81 -21.72 21.19
C LEU A 394 -13.12 -20.62 22.00
N ASP A 395 -13.17 -19.39 21.50
CA ASP A 395 -12.98 -18.20 22.31
C ASP A 395 -14.22 -17.31 22.15
N SER A 396 -14.76 -16.85 23.28
CA SER A 396 -15.83 -15.87 23.46
C SER A 396 -17.27 -16.36 23.75
N VAL A 397 -18.00 -15.48 24.44
CA VAL A 397 -19.31 -15.70 25.08
C VAL A 397 -20.46 -15.49 24.08
N ASP A 398 -20.16 -15.54 22.78
CA ASP A 398 -21.03 -15.08 21.70
C ASP A 398 -21.22 -16.20 20.65
N PRO A 399 -22.39 -16.88 20.61
CA PRO A 399 -22.67 -17.99 19.69
C PRO A 399 -22.75 -17.56 18.21
N ASP A 400 -22.71 -16.26 17.91
CA ASP A 400 -22.57 -15.78 16.53
C ASP A 400 -21.10 -15.67 16.09
N HIS A 401 -20.14 -15.82 17.01
CA HIS A 401 -18.70 -15.61 16.76
C HIS A 401 -18.00 -16.81 16.10
N ASP A 402 -18.44 -18.04 16.35
CA ASP A 402 -17.85 -19.28 15.80
C ASP A 402 -18.64 -19.88 14.62
N ARG A 403 -19.66 -19.17 14.10
CA ARG A 403 -20.36 -19.57 12.86
C ARG A 403 -19.36 -19.83 11.72
N PRO A 404 -19.50 -20.93 10.94
CA PRO A 404 -18.56 -21.29 9.89
C PRO A 404 -18.26 -20.16 8.92
N ALA A 405 -19.28 -19.40 8.52
CA ALA A 405 -19.12 -18.26 7.61
C ALA A 405 -18.22 -17.16 8.18
N ARG A 406 -18.31 -16.86 9.48
CA ARG A 406 -17.49 -15.85 10.15
C ARG A 406 -16.05 -16.30 10.35
N LEU A 407 -15.84 -17.60 10.61
CA LEU A 407 -14.50 -18.19 10.69
C LEU A 407 -13.78 -18.12 9.34
N LEU A 408 -14.46 -18.46 8.24
CA LEU A 408 -13.92 -18.32 6.88
C LEU A 408 -13.61 -16.85 6.53
N GLU A 409 -14.41 -15.90 7.01
CA GLU A 409 -14.15 -14.46 6.85
C GLU A 409 -12.87 -14.02 7.57
N ARG A 410 -12.76 -14.35 8.86
CA ARG A 410 -11.63 -13.98 9.71
C ARG A 410 -10.30 -14.47 9.16
N HIS A 411 -10.28 -15.68 8.61
CA HIS A 411 -9.07 -16.28 8.04
C HIS A 411 -8.92 -16.07 6.52
N SER A 412 -9.81 -15.28 5.89
CA SER A 412 -9.77 -15.05 4.44
C SER A 412 -9.90 -16.31 3.56
N GLU A 413 -10.43 -17.41 4.11
CA GLU A 413 -10.63 -18.68 3.38
C GLU A 413 -11.96 -18.72 2.60
N HIS A 414 -12.85 -17.72 2.79
CA HIS A 414 -14.07 -17.52 2.01
C HIS A 414 -13.84 -17.05 0.56
N ARG A 415 -12.62 -16.65 0.20
CA ARG A 415 -12.33 -15.96 -1.07
C ARG A 415 -12.67 -16.78 -2.32
N ARG A 416 -12.52 -18.11 -2.26
CA ARG A 416 -12.90 -19.02 -3.36
C ARG A 416 -14.38 -18.90 -3.72
N VAL A 417 -15.24 -18.91 -2.70
CA VAL A 417 -16.69 -18.80 -2.83
C VAL A 417 -17.12 -17.39 -3.24
N GLN A 418 -16.42 -16.38 -2.73
CA GLN A 418 -16.61 -15.00 -3.14
C GLN A 418 -16.34 -14.83 -4.65
N ALA A 419 -15.22 -15.33 -5.16
CA ALA A 419 -14.89 -15.29 -6.59
C ALA A 419 -15.92 -16.08 -7.44
N LEU A 420 -16.39 -17.24 -6.95
CA LEU A 420 -17.46 -17.99 -7.61
C LEU A 420 -18.76 -17.17 -7.71
N THR A 421 -19.10 -16.43 -6.66
CA THR A 421 -20.28 -15.55 -6.64
C THR A 421 -20.15 -14.46 -7.71
N VAL A 422 -18.96 -13.84 -7.84
CA VAL A 422 -18.68 -12.84 -8.87
C VAL A 422 -18.80 -13.44 -10.28
N LEU A 423 -18.26 -14.64 -10.52
CA LEU A 423 -18.42 -15.35 -11.79
C LEU A 423 -19.90 -15.63 -12.11
N THR A 424 -20.71 -16.02 -11.13
CA THR A 424 -22.13 -16.33 -11.37
C THR A 424 -22.97 -15.09 -11.71
N ALA A 425 -22.51 -13.89 -11.34
CA ALA A 425 -23.15 -12.64 -11.72
C ALA A 425 -22.99 -12.34 -13.22
N ASN A 426 -21.99 -12.93 -13.89
CA ASN A 426 -21.84 -12.81 -15.33
C ASN A 426 -22.87 -13.71 -16.07
N PRO A 427 -23.69 -13.14 -16.97
CA PRO A 427 -24.77 -13.88 -17.65
C PRO A 427 -24.27 -14.96 -18.61
N HIS A 428 -23.00 -14.92 -19.02
CA HIS A 428 -22.38 -15.89 -19.93
C HIS A 428 -21.76 -17.09 -19.20
N THR A 429 -21.71 -17.07 -17.86
CA THR A 429 -21.11 -18.15 -17.08
C THR A 429 -21.94 -19.44 -17.19
N PRO A 430 -21.34 -20.56 -17.66
CA PRO A 430 -22.07 -21.82 -17.78
C PRO A 430 -22.51 -22.37 -16.43
N ARG A 431 -23.82 -22.55 -16.26
CA ARG A 431 -24.41 -23.09 -15.01
C ARG A 431 -23.90 -24.49 -14.68
N THR A 432 -23.55 -25.30 -15.68
CA THR A 432 -22.98 -26.64 -15.49
C THR A 432 -21.60 -26.57 -14.85
N ALA A 433 -20.73 -25.67 -15.30
CA ALA A 433 -19.41 -25.48 -14.71
C ALA A 433 -19.50 -25.00 -13.25
N VAL A 434 -20.44 -24.11 -12.95
CA VAL A 434 -20.71 -23.66 -11.57
C VAL A 434 -21.22 -24.81 -10.70
N ALA A 435 -22.13 -25.64 -11.21
CA ALA A 435 -22.62 -26.81 -10.49
C ALA A 435 -21.50 -27.80 -10.15
N ASP A 436 -20.54 -28.02 -11.06
CA ASP A 436 -19.38 -28.86 -10.81
C ASP A 436 -18.51 -28.32 -9.67
N VAL A 437 -18.29 -26.99 -9.61
CA VAL A 437 -17.58 -26.35 -8.48
C VAL A 437 -18.36 -26.52 -7.19
N LEU A 438 -19.67 -26.25 -7.19
CA LEU A 438 -20.54 -26.35 -6.01
C LEU A 438 -20.51 -27.75 -5.39
N ASN A 439 -20.48 -28.80 -6.20
CA ASN A 439 -20.38 -30.19 -5.74
C ASN A 439 -19.03 -30.53 -5.07
N GLY A 440 -18.00 -29.72 -5.30
CA GLY A 440 -16.67 -29.87 -4.68
C GLY A 440 -16.39 -28.89 -3.53
N LEU A 441 -17.35 -28.03 -3.16
CA LEU A 441 -17.17 -27.09 -2.06
C LEU A 441 -17.29 -27.77 -0.70
N HIS A 442 -16.64 -27.18 0.31
CA HIS A 442 -16.77 -27.59 1.69
C HIS A 442 -18.17 -27.20 2.25
N PRO A 443 -18.78 -27.97 3.16
CA PRO A 443 -20.06 -27.60 3.77
C PRO A 443 -20.09 -26.19 4.39
N ALA A 444 -19.00 -25.79 5.07
CA ALA A 444 -18.85 -24.43 5.60
C ALA A 444 -18.87 -23.33 4.52
N GLU A 445 -18.37 -23.61 3.32
CA GLU A 445 -18.42 -22.69 2.19
C GLU A 445 -19.85 -22.58 1.64
N LEU A 446 -20.59 -23.69 1.57
CA LEU A 446 -22.02 -23.68 1.20
C LEU A 446 -22.86 -22.91 2.24
N ALA A 447 -22.56 -23.08 3.53
CA ALA A 447 -23.17 -22.30 4.60
C ALA A 447 -22.87 -20.80 4.47
N TRP A 448 -21.64 -20.44 4.07
CA TRP A 448 -21.29 -19.05 3.78
C TRP A 448 -22.13 -18.46 2.63
N ILE A 449 -22.38 -19.21 1.55
CA ILE A 449 -23.26 -18.78 0.45
C ILE A 449 -24.68 -18.51 0.96
N ALA A 450 -25.20 -19.45 1.77
CA ALA A 450 -26.55 -19.34 2.34
C ALA A 450 -26.70 -18.13 3.27
N GLU A 451 -25.68 -17.81 4.08
CA GLU A 451 -25.72 -16.69 5.03
C GLU A 451 -25.56 -15.33 4.35
N LYS A 452 -24.70 -15.22 3.34
CA LYS A 452 -24.41 -13.92 2.68
C LYS A 452 -25.40 -13.54 1.60
N ALA A 453 -26.29 -14.46 1.18
CA ALA A 453 -27.30 -14.25 0.15
C ALA A 453 -26.73 -13.52 -1.10
N GLY A 454 -25.56 -13.96 -1.54
CA GLY A 454 -24.80 -13.32 -2.61
C GLY A 454 -25.04 -13.94 -3.98
N GLY A 455 -25.12 -13.11 -5.01
CA GLY A 455 -25.28 -13.54 -6.40
C GLY A 455 -26.75 -13.75 -6.82
N PRO A 456 -26.98 -14.40 -7.97
CA PRO A 456 -28.32 -14.56 -8.57
C PRO A 456 -29.13 -15.72 -7.98
N ASP A 457 -30.47 -15.62 -8.01
CA ASP A 457 -31.39 -16.61 -7.43
C ASP A 457 -31.14 -18.06 -7.88
N TRP A 458 -30.76 -18.25 -9.14
CA TRP A 458 -30.48 -19.59 -9.68
C TRP A 458 -29.24 -20.22 -9.05
N PHE A 459 -28.24 -19.40 -8.67
CA PHE A 459 -27.01 -19.86 -8.01
C PHE A 459 -27.31 -20.26 -6.56
N LEU A 460 -28.06 -19.43 -5.84
CA LEU A 460 -28.50 -19.74 -4.47
C LEU A 460 -29.34 -21.02 -4.42
N ALA A 461 -30.25 -21.21 -5.38
CA ALA A 461 -31.04 -22.44 -5.50
C ALA A 461 -30.18 -23.68 -5.85
N ALA A 462 -29.16 -23.51 -6.71
CA ALA A 462 -28.23 -24.59 -7.04
C ALA A 462 -27.35 -24.99 -5.85
N ALA A 463 -26.86 -24.01 -5.09
CA ALA A 463 -26.09 -24.26 -3.86
C ALA A 463 -26.93 -24.98 -2.80
N ALA A 464 -28.20 -24.58 -2.62
CA ALA A 464 -29.13 -25.23 -1.69
C ALA A 464 -29.52 -26.66 -2.12
N ALA A 465 -29.39 -27.00 -3.39
CA ALA A 465 -29.68 -28.33 -3.91
C ALA A 465 -28.52 -29.32 -3.76
N VAL A 466 -27.32 -28.85 -3.36
CA VAL A 466 -26.17 -29.73 -3.08
C VAL A 466 -26.49 -30.54 -1.82
N PRO A 467 -26.50 -31.89 -1.89
CA PRO A 467 -26.80 -32.71 -0.73
C PRO A 467 -25.70 -32.55 0.33
N VAL A 468 -26.07 -32.02 1.49
CA VAL A 468 -25.23 -32.04 2.68
C VAL A 468 -25.33 -33.44 3.29
N PRO A 469 -24.21 -34.13 3.60
CA PRO A 469 -24.27 -35.44 4.25
C PRO A 469 -25.08 -35.38 5.54
N GLU A 470 -26.01 -36.32 5.75
CA GLU A 470 -26.92 -36.33 6.93
C GLU A 470 -26.19 -36.51 8.28
N ASP A 471 -24.88 -36.75 8.27
CA ASP A 471 -24.02 -36.97 9.44
C ASP A 471 -22.89 -35.91 9.55
N GLU A 472 -23.17 -34.61 9.56
CA GLU A 472 -22.11 -33.60 9.77
C GLU A 472 -22.54 -32.46 10.73
N ASP A 473 -21.93 -32.46 11.93
CA ASP A 473 -21.52 -31.22 12.62
C ASP A 473 -20.84 -30.31 11.58
N ASP A 474 -21.07 -28.99 11.62
CA ASP A 474 -20.77 -27.95 10.60
C ASP A 474 -19.29 -27.78 10.14
N GLY A 475 -18.42 -28.78 10.37
CA GLY A 475 -16.97 -28.71 10.25
C GLY A 475 -16.29 -27.95 11.40
N VAL A 476 -17.11 -27.33 12.25
CA VAL A 476 -16.97 -26.87 13.64
C VAL A 476 -15.97 -27.61 14.54
N VAL A 477 -14.68 -27.69 14.23
CA VAL A 477 -13.68 -28.34 15.10
C VAL A 477 -13.53 -27.49 16.37
N ARG A 478 -14.37 -27.75 17.37
CA ARG A 478 -14.61 -26.87 18.53
C ARG A 478 -14.21 -27.48 19.87
N LEU A 479 -14.42 -26.74 20.96
CA LEU A 479 -14.43 -27.29 22.33
C LEU A 479 -15.86 -27.70 22.73
N VAL A 480 -15.95 -28.62 23.69
CA VAL A 480 -17.21 -29.14 24.23
C VAL A 480 -17.41 -28.59 25.64
N ASP A 481 -18.58 -28.02 25.92
CA ASP A 481 -18.89 -27.52 27.27
C ASP A 481 -19.17 -28.66 28.26
N ASP A 482 -19.27 -28.34 29.55
CA ASP A 482 -19.52 -29.35 30.58
C ASP A 482 -20.91 -30.04 30.44
N GLU A 483 -21.91 -29.40 29.86
CA GLU A 483 -23.23 -29.99 29.66
C GLU A 483 -23.21 -31.03 28.54
N GLU A 484 -22.45 -30.77 27.49
CA GLU A 484 -22.21 -31.68 26.37
C GLU A 484 -21.22 -32.79 26.72
N LEU A 485 -20.15 -32.48 27.48
CA LEU A 485 -19.24 -33.48 28.05
C LEU A 485 -20.02 -34.50 28.88
N GLY A 486 -21.05 -34.05 29.62
CA GLY A 486 -21.91 -34.93 30.40
C GLY A 486 -22.74 -35.93 29.59
N LYS A 487 -22.87 -35.74 28.27
CA LYS A 487 -23.54 -36.68 27.35
C LYS A 487 -22.60 -37.78 26.86
N HIS A 488 -21.28 -37.63 27.05
CA HIS A 488 -20.31 -38.66 26.70
C HIS A 488 -20.26 -39.78 27.75
N PRO A 489 -20.04 -41.04 27.32
CA PRO A 489 -19.91 -42.18 28.24
C PRO A 489 -18.65 -42.10 29.11
N ASP A 490 -17.60 -41.39 28.66
CA ASP A 490 -16.40 -41.10 29.44
C ASP A 490 -15.91 -39.66 29.16
N PRO A 491 -16.40 -38.68 29.94
CA PRO A 491 -15.98 -37.29 29.80
C PRO A 491 -14.50 -37.06 30.13
N ALA A 492 -13.91 -37.90 30.97
CA ALA A 492 -12.51 -37.77 31.37
C ALA A 492 -11.55 -38.20 30.24
N ALA A 493 -11.88 -39.27 29.51
CA ALA A 493 -11.12 -39.67 28.32
C ALA A 493 -11.14 -38.60 27.22
N VAL A 494 -12.23 -37.82 27.12
CA VAL A 494 -12.31 -36.69 26.18
C VAL A 494 -11.31 -35.60 26.60
N LEU A 495 -11.27 -35.22 27.87
CA LEU A 495 -10.28 -34.25 28.39
C LEU A 495 -8.84 -34.72 28.22
N GLN A 496 -8.57 -36.02 28.42
CA GLN A 496 -7.25 -36.62 28.21
C GLN A 496 -6.83 -36.57 26.73
N SER A 497 -7.76 -36.82 25.81
CA SER A 497 -7.47 -36.72 24.38
C SER A 497 -7.13 -35.28 23.93
N TRP A 498 -7.62 -34.26 24.65
CA TRP A 498 -7.23 -32.87 24.42
C TRP A 498 -5.78 -32.59 24.83
N LEU A 499 -5.33 -33.17 25.94
CA LEU A 499 -3.95 -33.02 26.44
C LEU A 499 -2.93 -33.79 25.58
N ASP A 500 -3.31 -34.97 25.09
CA ASP A 500 -2.46 -35.86 24.30
C ASP A 500 -2.29 -35.42 22.83
N SER A 501 -3.07 -34.43 22.37
CA SER A 501 -3.02 -33.97 20.98
C SER A 501 -1.68 -33.29 20.63
N PRO A 502 -0.96 -33.78 19.61
CA PRO A 502 0.36 -33.25 19.22
C PRO A 502 0.29 -31.97 18.38
N ALA A 503 -0.91 -31.53 17.95
CA ALA A 503 -1.07 -30.51 16.92
C ALA A 503 -1.79 -29.23 17.40
N THR A 504 -1.02 -28.25 17.87
CA THR A 504 -1.48 -26.84 17.92
C THR A 504 -0.82 -26.09 16.76
N SER A 505 -1.52 -26.03 15.63
CA SER A 505 -1.23 -25.03 14.58
C SER A 505 -1.81 -23.67 15.02
N GLU A 506 -1.38 -22.58 14.37
CA GLU A 506 -1.62 -21.15 14.68
C GLU A 506 -3.06 -20.70 15.05
N ILE A 507 -4.08 -21.53 14.84
CA ILE A 507 -5.49 -21.20 15.14
C ILE A 507 -5.73 -21.05 16.66
N LEU A 508 -4.95 -21.73 17.51
CA LEU A 508 -5.15 -21.81 18.97
C LEU A 508 -3.84 -21.90 19.74
N SER A 509 -3.88 -21.49 21.00
CA SER A 509 -2.78 -21.64 21.94
C SER A 509 -2.99 -22.84 22.88
N ARG A 510 -1.88 -23.47 23.27
CA ARG A 510 -1.86 -24.58 24.25
C ARG A 510 -2.49 -24.16 25.59
N SER A 511 -2.48 -22.87 25.95
CA SER A 511 -3.07 -22.34 27.18
C SER A 511 -4.61 -22.37 27.19
N GLU A 512 -5.29 -22.21 26.04
CA GLU A 512 -6.76 -22.33 25.99
C GLU A 512 -7.21 -23.75 26.31
N VAL A 513 -6.50 -24.76 25.80
CA VAL A 513 -6.78 -26.17 26.09
C VAL A 513 -6.60 -26.45 27.58
N TYR A 514 -5.48 -25.99 28.16
CA TYR A 514 -5.23 -26.13 29.60
C TYR A 514 -6.31 -25.44 30.44
N ARG A 515 -6.75 -24.25 30.03
CA ARG A 515 -7.83 -23.50 30.69
C ARG A 515 -9.16 -24.26 30.69
N ALA A 516 -9.53 -24.86 29.55
CA ALA A 516 -10.77 -25.64 29.45
C ALA A 516 -10.75 -26.88 30.35
N VAL A 517 -9.62 -27.60 30.37
CA VAL A 517 -9.43 -28.77 31.24
C VAL A 517 -9.46 -28.38 32.72
N VAL A 518 -8.85 -27.26 33.12
CA VAL A 518 -8.85 -26.78 34.51
C VAL A 518 -10.24 -26.38 34.99
N LYS A 519 -11.09 -25.85 34.09
CA LYS A 519 -12.44 -25.40 34.44
C LYS A 519 -13.49 -26.50 34.45
N SER A 520 -13.29 -27.58 33.70
CA SER A 520 -14.28 -28.65 33.57
C SER A 520 -14.58 -29.34 34.91
N ARG A 521 -15.86 -29.63 35.17
CA ARG A 521 -16.32 -30.42 36.33
C ARG A 521 -15.89 -31.90 36.27
N TYR A 522 -15.49 -32.39 35.11
CA TYR A 522 -15.03 -33.77 34.89
C TYR A 522 -13.51 -33.93 34.96
N ARG A 523 -12.78 -32.85 35.29
CA ARG A 523 -11.33 -32.89 35.44
C ARG A 523 -10.91 -33.82 36.56
N THR A 524 -9.79 -34.50 36.37
CA THR A 524 -9.15 -35.36 37.38
C THR A 524 -7.81 -34.75 37.80
N LEU A 525 -7.26 -35.21 38.93
CA LEU A 525 -5.93 -34.79 39.36
C LEU A 525 -4.86 -35.17 38.32
N GLU A 526 -5.03 -36.29 37.62
CA GLU A 526 -4.11 -36.73 36.56
C GLU A 526 -4.08 -35.76 35.36
N HIS A 527 -5.23 -35.16 35.01
CA HIS A 527 -5.26 -34.12 33.98
C HIS A 527 -4.49 -32.88 34.42
N LEU A 528 -4.66 -32.46 35.69
CA LEU A 528 -3.96 -31.29 36.23
C LEU A 528 -2.44 -31.51 36.34
N ARG A 529 -2.00 -32.74 36.68
CA ARG A 529 -0.57 -33.09 36.79
C ARG A 529 0.20 -32.95 35.47
N GLN A 530 -0.49 -33.03 34.32
CA GLN A 530 0.10 -32.92 32.98
C GLN A 530 0.25 -31.47 32.49
N ILE A 531 -0.45 -30.52 33.11
CA ILE A 531 -0.47 -29.11 32.69
C ILE A 531 0.74 -28.37 33.30
N PRO A 532 1.34 -27.39 32.60
CA PRO A 532 2.38 -26.52 33.16
C PRO A 532 1.96 -25.84 34.48
N ALA A 533 2.86 -25.81 35.46
CA ALA A 533 2.56 -25.30 36.79
C ALA A 533 2.19 -23.82 36.79
N ASP A 534 2.77 -23.02 35.89
CA ASP A 534 2.49 -21.59 35.73
C ASP A 534 1.05 -21.32 35.27
N GLU A 535 0.50 -22.15 34.38
CA GLU A 535 -0.86 -22.03 33.87
C GLU A 535 -1.90 -22.31 34.98
N ILE A 536 -1.61 -23.26 35.89
CA ILE A 536 -2.47 -23.59 37.03
C ILE A 536 -2.34 -22.58 38.17
N LEU A 537 -1.13 -22.04 38.42
CA LEU A 537 -0.87 -21.18 39.58
C LEU A 537 -1.13 -19.69 39.33
N ALA A 538 -0.86 -19.18 38.12
CA ALA A 538 -0.81 -17.73 37.87
C ALA A 538 -2.02 -17.17 37.12
N ARG A 539 -2.73 -17.98 36.32
CA ARG A 539 -3.67 -17.45 35.32
C ARG A 539 -5.13 -17.80 35.55
N HIS A 540 -5.47 -18.95 36.13
CA HIS A 540 -6.86 -19.43 36.15
C HIS A 540 -7.26 -20.10 37.48
N GLU A 541 -8.33 -19.58 38.11
CA GLU A 541 -8.99 -20.10 39.33
C GLU A 541 -8.02 -20.56 40.44
N PRO A 542 -7.45 -19.61 41.22
CA PRO A 542 -6.51 -19.95 42.29
C PRO A 542 -7.10 -20.93 43.30
N ASP A 543 -8.42 -21.00 43.44
CA ASP A 543 -9.12 -21.88 44.37
C ASP A 543 -8.87 -23.37 44.11
N VAL A 544 -8.72 -23.79 42.84
CA VAL A 544 -8.47 -25.20 42.48
C VAL A 544 -7.06 -25.61 42.87
N ALA A 545 -6.06 -24.80 42.49
CA ALA A 545 -4.67 -25.02 42.85
C ALA A 545 -4.46 -24.90 44.37
N LEU A 546 -5.11 -23.92 45.00
CA LEU A 546 -5.06 -23.68 46.44
C LEU A 546 -5.60 -24.87 47.22
N HIS A 547 -6.72 -25.48 46.81
CA HIS A 547 -7.27 -26.64 47.53
C HIS A 547 -6.30 -27.83 47.49
N ILE A 548 -5.73 -28.11 46.32
CA ILE A 548 -4.76 -29.21 46.14
C ILE A 548 -3.47 -28.93 46.93
N LEU A 549 -2.95 -27.71 46.90
CA LEU A 549 -1.75 -27.34 47.67
C LEU A 549 -2.01 -27.35 49.18
N LEU A 550 -3.19 -26.94 49.65
CA LEU A 550 -3.57 -27.03 51.07
C LEU A 550 -3.67 -28.49 51.53
N GLU A 551 -4.20 -29.38 50.69
CA GLU A 551 -4.26 -30.82 50.97
C GLU A 551 -2.85 -31.44 50.97
N HIS A 552 -2.02 -31.10 49.97
CA HIS A 552 -0.70 -31.70 49.76
C HIS A 552 0.36 -31.17 50.74
N CYS A 553 0.38 -29.87 51.02
CA CYS A 553 1.32 -29.26 51.97
C CYS A 553 0.84 -29.42 53.43
N GLY A 554 -0.48 -29.42 53.66
CA GLY A 554 -1.08 -29.59 54.98
C GLY A 554 -0.49 -28.64 56.03
N ARG A 555 -0.10 -29.20 57.19
CA ARG A 555 0.57 -28.46 58.29
C ARG A 555 2.10 -28.51 58.24
N SER A 556 2.69 -29.04 57.16
CA SER A 556 4.14 -29.25 57.08
C SER A 556 4.87 -27.98 56.67
N THR A 557 5.57 -27.34 57.61
CA THR A 557 6.37 -26.13 57.33
C THR A 557 7.42 -26.39 56.25
N LYS A 558 8.03 -27.58 56.21
CA LYS A 558 9.01 -27.96 55.19
C LYS A 558 8.43 -27.99 53.77
N ARG A 559 7.18 -28.45 53.59
CA ARG A 559 6.53 -28.48 52.26
C ARG A 559 6.17 -27.07 51.79
N TRP A 560 5.73 -26.21 52.71
CA TRP A 560 5.49 -24.78 52.42
C TRP A 560 6.77 -24.01 52.09
N GLU A 561 7.89 -24.30 52.75
CA GLU A 561 9.21 -23.75 52.42
C GLU A 561 9.70 -24.22 51.04
N ALA A 562 9.51 -25.50 50.71
CA ALA A 562 9.83 -26.06 49.39
C ALA A 562 8.98 -25.44 48.28
N LEU A 563 7.68 -25.21 48.53
CA LEU A 563 6.79 -24.52 47.60
C LEU A 563 7.25 -23.08 47.36
N ALA A 564 7.59 -22.35 48.42
CA ALA A 564 8.10 -20.98 48.29
C ALA A 564 9.40 -20.91 47.47
N ALA A 565 10.29 -21.90 47.63
CA ALA A 565 11.51 -22.01 46.83
C ALA A 565 11.25 -22.42 45.37
N ALA A 566 10.25 -23.26 45.12
CA ALA A 566 9.87 -23.66 43.77
C ALA A 566 9.12 -22.55 43.00
N MET A 567 8.48 -21.61 43.70
CA MET A 567 7.73 -20.50 43.11
C MET A 567 8.58 -19.28 42.69
N THR A 568 9.90 -19.27 42.88
CA THR A 568 10.80 -18.16 42.48
C THR A 568 11.17 -18.17 40.98
N PHE A 569 10.25 -18.52 40.09
CA PHE A 569 10.52 -18.79 38.67
C PHE A 569 11.29 -17.66 37.93
N ASP A 570 12.47 -18.01 37.41
CA ASP A 570 13.19 -17.28 36.37
C ASP A 570 12.56 -17.61 35.00
N TYR A 571 12.51 -16.65 34.08
CA TYR A 571 11.98 -16.80 32.71
C TYR A 571 12.89 -17.69 31.85
N THR A 572 12.93 -19.00 32.12
CA THR A 572 13.58 -20.00 31.25
C THR A 572 12.51 -20.83 30.52
N ASP A 573 12.74 -21.13 29.24
CA ASP A 573 11.78 -21.78 28.32
C ASP A 573 11.32 -23.20 28.73
N GLU A 574 11.94 -23.84 29.73
CA GLU A 574 11.50 -25.15 30.24
C GLU A 574 10.44 -25.00 31.35
N LYS A 575 9.17 -25.11 30.97
CA LYS A 575 8.04 -25.12 31.91
C LYS A 575 7.91 -26.48 32.60
N ILE A 576 8.07 -26.55 33.93
CA ILE A 576 7.75 -27.75 34.71
C ILE A 576 6.24 -27.99 34.78
N THR A 577 5.81 -29.26 34.84
CA THR A 577 4.39 -29.58 35.02
C THR A 577 3.96 -29.45 36.48
N PHE A 578 2.67 -29.26 36.73
CA PHE A 578 2.11 -29.21 38.08
C PHE A 578 2.33 -30.53 38.85
N GLY A 579 2.38 -31.67 38.17
CA GLY A 579 2.77 -32.95 38.78
C GLY A 579 4.20 -32.94 39.29
N GLN A 580 5.15 -32.46 38.47
CA GLN A 580 6.55 -32.33 38.88
C GLN A 580 6.72 -31.36 40.05
N LEU A 581 5.96 -30.27 40.07
CA LEU A 581 5.91 -29.36 41.21
C LEU A 581 5.44 -30.10 42.47
N LEU A 582 4.29 -30.79 42.44
CA LEU A 582 3.75 -31.51 43.61
C LEU A 582 4.72 -32.58 44.12
N ASP A 583 5.40 -33.29 43.21
CA ASP A 583 6.37 -34.33 43.56
C ASP A 583 7.62 -33.72 44.23
N SER A 584 8.07 -32.53 43.80
CA SER A 584 9.19 -31.80 44.42
C SER A 584 8.90 -31.31 45.84
N LEU A 585 7.61 -31.18 46.21
CA LEU A 585 7.18 -30.81 47.57
C LEU A 585 7.24 -31.99 48.53
N ASP A 586 7.41 -33.21 48.03
CA ASP A 586 7.48 -34.41 48.85
C ASP A 586 8.94 -34.80 49.18
N PRO A 587 9.40 -34.61 50.43
CA PRO A 587 10.79 -34.87 50.79
C PRO A 587 11.20 -36.35 50.65
N ALA A 588 10.24 -37.28 50.63
CA ALA A 588 10.51 -38.71 50.41
C ALA A 588 10.88 -39.05 48.95
N LEU A 589 10.54 -38.19 47.99
CA LEU A 589 10.91 -38.34 46.58
C LEU A 589 12.16 -37.52 46.22
N ALA A 590 12.40 -36.40 46.89
CA ALA A 590 13.61 -35.59 46.73
C ALA A 590 14.90 -36.33 47.17
N GLU A 591 14.82 -37.19 48.19
CA GLU A 591 15.94 -38.05 48.64
C GLU A 591 16.19 -39.25 47.71
N ALA A 592 15.29 -39.56 46.76
CA ALA A 592 15.45 -40.65 45.80
C ALA A 592 16.04 -40.21 44.44
N GLN A 593 16.21 -38.89 44.21
CA GLN A 593 16.74 -38.33 42.96
C GLN A 593 18.09 -37.59 43.11
N THR A 594 18.70 -37.66 44.30
CA THR A 594 20.14 -37.39 44.48
C THR A 594 20.87 -38.73 44.48
N PRO A 595 21.98 -38.86 43.72
CA PRO A 595 22.41 -40.10 43.05
C PRO A 595 22.62 -41.32 43.96
#